data_AF-J9E795-F1
#
_entry.id   AF-J9E795-F1
#
_cell.length_a   1.000
_cell.length_b   1.000
_cell.length_c   1.000
_cell.angle_alpha   90.00
_cell.angle_beta   90.00
_cell.angle_gamma   90.00
#
_symmetry.space_group_name_H-M   'P 1'
#
loop_
_entity.id
_entity.type
_entity.pdbx_description
1 polymer ?
#
loop_
_entity_poly.entity_id
_entity_poly.type
_entity_poly.pdbx_seq_one_letter_code
_entity_poly.pdbx_strand_id
1 'polypeptide(L)'
;MVYNSYVNNVWGSKEQRLKNLFKPNTEMDIRIRIINNKYQIFANRMDAGTFEQRTTLDGVDHVSISGDLINLSLFHYGGRVFPIPYIAIAEVVPGKRLDISLLPTGKRFNINLYNSNRQHALQISVRFNEGTVVRNAMENNDWGREEREGVIPIVKDEIADITIINERYSFQIFFNGIRFTTFAHRGSPDDIRTLEIDGECEIFSATVNDAISG
;
A
#
# COMPACT_ATOMS: atom_id res chain seq x y z
N MET A 1 16.09 -11.67 -13.96
CA MET A 1 16.75 -11.03 -12.80
C MET A 1 17.69 -12.04 -12.17
N VAL A 2 18.88 -11.62 -11.77
CA VAL A 2 19.91 -12.49 -11.16
C VAL A 2 20.07 -12.08 -9.70
N TYR A 3 20.10 -13.05 -8.80
CA TYR A 3 20.26 -12.85 -7.36
C TYR A 3 21.45 -13.66 -6.87
N ASN A 4 22.30 -13.00 -6.10
CA ASN A 4 23.45 -13.63 -5.48
C ASN A 4 23.76 -12.94 -4.14
N SER A 5 24.62 -13.57 -3.35
CA SER A 5 25.14 -13.00 -2.09
C SER A 5 26.65 -12.94 -2.18
N TYR A 6 27.20 -11.80 -1.78
CA TYR A 6 28.64 -11.59 -1.66
C TYR A 6 28.98 -11.59 -0.17
N VAL A 7 29.75 -12.59 0.28
CA VAL A 7 30.07 -12.78 1.70
C VAL A 7 31.57 -13.05 1.80
N ASN A 8 32.25 -12.41 2.77
CA ASN A 8 33.69 -12.57 2.99
C ASN A 8 34.54 -12.38 1.72
N ASN A 9 34.21 -11.36 0.93
CA ASN A 9 34.85 -11.05 -0.34
C ASN A 9 34.72 -12.10 -1.46
N VAL A 10 33.71 -12.97 -1.38
CA VAL A 10 33.47 -14.01 -2.38
C VAL A 10 32.00 -14.03 -2.80
N TRP A 11 31.75 -14.10 -4.11
CA TRP A 11 30.41 -14.35 -4.64
C TRP A 11 30.02 -15.81 -4.44
N GLY A 12 28.79 -16.05 -4.01
CA GLY A 12 28.24 -17.40 -3.96
C GLY A 12 28.27 -18.07 -5.34
N SER A 13 28.66 -19.35 -5.39
CA SER A 13 28.79 -20.11 -6.64
C SER A 13 27.45 -20.48 -7.30
N LYS A 14 26.35 -20.40 -6.56
CA LYS A 14 25.00 -20.66 -7.06
C LYS A 14 24.27 -19.34 -7.31
N GLU A 15 24.09 -18.96 -8.57
CA GLU A 15 23.17 -17.87 -8.91
C GLU A 15 21.73 -18.36 -8.91
N GLN A 16 20.81 -17.56 -8.38
CA GLN A 16 19.39 -17.78 -8.61
C GLN A 16 18.89 -16.82 -9.68
N ARG A 17 18.08 -17.33 -10.61
CA ARG A 17 17.51 -16.55 -11.71
C ARG A 17 16.00 -16.58 -11.62
N LEU A 18 15.39 -15.40 -11.56
CA LEU A 18 13.94 -15.23 -11.73
C LEU A 18 13.67 -14.63 -13.09
N LYS A 19 12.46 -14.86 -13.61
CA LYS A 19 12.00 -14.27 -14.87
C LYS A 19 12.15 -12.76 -14.80
N ASN A 20 12.73 -12.14 -15.84
CA ASN A 20 12.73 -10.68 -15.92
C ASN A 20 11.34 -10.21 -16.35
N LEU A 21 10.69 -9.40 -15.53
CA LEU A 21 9.38 -8.82 -15.81
C LEU A 21 9.47 -7.35 -16.25
N PHE A 22 10.67 -6.77 -16.27
CA PHE A 22 10.91 -5.40 -16.70
C PHE A 22 11.23 -5.34 -18.19
N LYS A 23 10.82 -4.24 -18.83
CA LYS A 23 11.11 -3.92 -20.22
C LYS A 23 12.04 -2.70 -20.27
N PRO A 24 12.99 -2.64 -21.22
CA PRO A 24 13.78 -1.42 -21.43
C PRO A 24 12.89 -0.22 -21.75
N ASN A 25 13.31 0.97 -21.31
CA ASN A 25 12.62 2.24 -21.55
C ASN A 25 11.18 2.32 -21.01
N THR A 26 10.85 1.51 -19.99
CA THR A 26 9.59 1.63 -19.25
C THR A 26 9.87 1.93 -17.78
N GLU A 27 8.89 2.50 -17.09
CA GLU A 27 8.94 2.60 -15.63
C GLU A 27 9.03 1.20 -14.99
N MET A 28 9.71 1.13 -13.85
CA MET A 28 9.95 -0.10 -13.10
C MET A 28 9.52 0.12 -11.65
N ASP A 29 8.70 -0.78 -11.13
CA ASP A 29 8.40 -0.91 -9.71
C ASP A 29 9.03 -2.22 -9.21
N ILE A 30 9.99 -2.10 -8.28
CA ILE A 30 10.57 -3.26 -7.60
C ILE A 30 10.31 -3.13 -6.09
N ARG A 31 9.72 -4.16 -5.51
CA ARG A 31 9.52 -4.27 -4.06
C ARG A 31 10.16 -5.54 -3.55
N ILE A 32 10.88 -5.43 -2.44
CA ILE A 32 11.53 -6.57 -1.82
C ILE A 32 11.01 -6.65 -0.38
N ARG A 33 10.29 -7.72 -0.08
CA ARG A 33 9.81 -8.01 1.27
C ARG A 33 10.70 -9.08 1.88
N ILE A 34 11.18 -8.83 3.10
CA ILE A 34 11.92 -9.82 3.87
C ILE A 34 10.93 -10.50 4.81
N ILE A 35 10.71 -11.81 4.64
CA ILE A 35 9.79 -12.59 5.47
C ILE A 35 10.22 -14.05 5.50
N ASN A 36 10.13 -14.70 6.67
CA ASN A 36 10.43 -16.13 6.85
C ASN A 36 11.79 -16.56 6.26
N ASN A 37 12.84 -15.76 6.47
CA ASN A 37 14.20 -15.97 5.92
C ASN A 37 14.26 -15.99 4.38
N LYS A 38 13.33 -15.29 3.72
CA LYS A 38 13.31 -15.12 2.27
C LYS A 38 13.18 -13.66 1.91
N TYR A 39 13.75 -13.32 0.76
CA TYR A 39 13.41 -12.11 0.03
C TYR A 39 12.30 -12.50 -0.95
N GLN A 40 11.10 -12.03 -0.74
CA GLN A 40 10.03 -12.07 -1.73
C GLN A 40 10.15 -10.84 -2.62
N ILE A 41 10.21 -11.06 -3.93
CA ILE A 41 10.41 -10.01 -4.92
C ILE A 41 9.11 -9.79 -5.66
N PHE A 42 8.68 -8.54 -5.72
CA PHE A 42 7.61 -8.10 -6.58
C PHE A 42 8.19 -7.22 -7.69
N ALA A 43 7.74 -7.45 -8.91
CA ALA A 43 8.13 -6.68 -10.08
C ALA A 43 6.86 -6.19 -10.78
N ASN A 44 6.73 -4.87 -10.93
CA ASN A 44 5.54 -4.22 -11.44
C ASN A 44 4.27 -4.69 -10.70
N ARG A 45 4.31 -4.64 -9.36
CA ARG A 45 3.23 -5.02 -8.43
C ARG A 45 2.85 -6.51 -8.39
N MET A 46 3.40 -7.34 -9.25
CA MET A 46 3.18 -8.79 -9.28
C MET A 46 4.28 -9.56 -8.56
N ASP A 47 3.94 -10.69 -7.93
CA ASP A 47 4.94 -11.60 -7.34
C ASP A 47 5.84 -12.18 -8.46
N ALA A 48 7.14 -11.93 -8.35
CA ALA A 48 8.17 -12.38 -9.29
C ALA A 48 8.92 -13.62 -8.79
N GLY A 49 8.71 -14.02 -7.54
CA GLY A 49 9.33 -15.17 -6.88
C GLY A 49 10.11 -14.81 -5.62
N THR A 50 10.70 -15.83 -4.99
CA THR A 50 11.43 -15.69 -3.72
C THR A 50 12.89 -16.10 -3.85
N PHE A 51 13.79 -15.40 -3.17
CA PHE A 51 15.20 -15.75 -2.99
C PHE A 51 15.46 -16.13 -1.53
N GLU A 52 16.03 -17.31 -1.29
CA GLU A 52 16.36 -17.77 0.06
C GLU A 52 17.52 -16.96 0.64
N GLN A 53 17.39 -16.54 1.89
CA GLN A 53 18.44 -15.83 2.60
C GLN A 53 19.62 -16.77 2.87
N ARG A 54 20.83 -16.35 2.49
CA ARG A 54 22.07 -17.15 2.63
C ARG A 54 22.94 -16.76 3.81
N THR A 55 22.70 -15.58 4.37
CA THR A 55 23.42 -15.00 5.50
C THR A 55 22.45 -14.16 6.32
N THR A 56 22.73 -13.96 7.61
CA THR A 56 21.96 -13.03 8.46
C THR A 56 21.95 -11.61 7.88
N LEU A 57 20.93 -10.82 8.23
CA LEU A 57 20.85 -9.39 7.91
C LEU A 57 21.61 -8.52 8.92
N ASP A 58 22.22 -9.12 9.94
CA ASP A 58 23.00 -8.38 10.92
C ASP A 58 24.11 -7.59 10.23
N GLY A 59 24.15 -6.28 10.48
CA GLY A 59 25.10 -5.37 9.86
C GLY A 59 24.73 -4.88 8.46
N VAL A 60 23.55 -5.23 7.92
CA VAL A 60 23.03 -4.60 6.70
C VAL A 60 22.42 -3.24 7.06
N ASP A 61 23.09 -2.18 6.63
CA ASP A 61 22.76 -0.79 6.97
C ASP A 61 22.69 0.15 5.75
N HIS A 62 23.05 -0.34 4.56
CA HIS A 62 23.03 0.43 3.32
C HIS A 62 22.28 -0.31 2.20
N VAL A 63 21.64 0.48 1.34
CA VAL A 63 21.10 0.04 0.05
C VAL A 63 21.76 0.87 -1.04
N SER A 64 22.25 0.21 -2.09
CA SER A 64 22.82 0.87 -3.27
C SER A 64 22.01 0.50 -4.50
N ILE A 65 21.65 1.52 -5.28
CA ILE A 65 20.96 1.38 -6.57
C ILE A 65 21.85 2.06 -7.61
N SER A 66 22.27 1.32 -8.62
CA SER A 66 23.17 1.79 -9.68
C SER A 66 22.90 1.06 -11.01
N GLY A 67 23.41 1.61 -12.11
CA GLY A 67 23.22 1.08 -13.47
C GLY A 67 22.52 2.08 -14.38
N ASP A 68 21.93 1.58 -15.46
CA ASP A 68 21.28 2.37 -16.52
C ASP A 68 19.89 2.90 -16.10
N LEU A 69 19.83 3.62 -14.97
CA LEU A 69 18.62 4.25 -14.44
C LEU A 69 18.65 5.76 -14.73
N ILE A 70 17.67 6.26 -15.47
CA ILE A 70 17.57 7.70 -15.80
C ILE A 70 17.18 8.53 -14.58
N ASN A 71 16.23 8.04 -13.77
CA ASN A 71 15.72 8.72 -12.59
C ASN A 71 15.25 7.71 -11.54
N LEU A 72 15.41 8.04 -10.26
CA LEU A 72 14.83 7.30 -9.14
C LEU A 72 13.68 8.12 -8.54
N SER A 73 12.45 7.81 -8.93
CA SER A 73 11.27 8.59 -8.54
C SER A 73 10.86 8.38 -7.07
N LEU A 74 11.04 7.16 -6.54
CA LEU A 74 10.66 6.82 -5.17
C LEU A 74 11.61 5.77 -4.62
N PHE A 75 12.12 6.03 -3.41
CA PHE A 75 12.78 5.03 -2.58
C PHE A 75 12.16 5.09 -1.19
N HIS A 76 11.65 3.97 -0.72
CA HIS A 76 11.08 3.84 0.61
C HIS A 76 11.51 2.49 1.18
N TYR A 77 11.91 2.48 2.45
CA TYR A 77 12.24 1.28 3.19
C TYR A 77 11.59 1.37 4.57
N GLY A 78 11.35 0.21 5.17
CA GLY A 78 10.66 0.09 6.45
C GLY A 78 9.51 -0.88 6.34
N GLY A 79 8.47 -0.64 7.14
CA GLY A 79 7.38 -1.58 7.30
C GLY A 79 7.70 -2.69 8.30
N ARG A 80 6.70 -3.51 8.56
CA ARG A 80 6.75 -4.65 9.47
C ARG A 80 5.72 -5.69 9.01
N VAL A 81 5.64 -6.82 9.69
CA VAL A 81 4.44 -7.66 9.57
C VAL A 81 3.31 -6.95 10.31
N PHE A 82 2.27 -6.58 9.57
CA PHE A 82 1.08 -5.94 10.12
C PHE A 82 0.03 -7.01 10.42
N PRO A 83 -0.49 -7.09 11.66
CA PRO A 83 -1.62 -7.95 11.95
C PRO A 83 -2.88 -7.40 11.27
N ILE A 84 -3.83 -8.27 10.94
CA ILE A 84 -5.16 -7.91 10.44
C ILE A 84 -6.21 -8.33 11.50
N PRO A 85 -7.08 -7.41 11.97
CA PRO A 85 -7.16 -6.01 11.59
C PRO A 85 -5.94 -5.20 12.07
N TYR A 86 -5.49 -4.27 11.23
CA TYR A 86 -4.45 -3.31 11.59
C TYR A 86 -5.10 -2.04 12.08
N ILE A 87 -4.77 -1.59 13.29
CA ILE A 87 -5.30 -0.36 13.89
C ILE A 87 -4.14 0.57 14.24
N ALA A 88 -4.27 1.85 13.88
CA ALA A 88 -3.29 2.88 14.21
C ALA A 88 -3.93 4.26 14.40
N ILE A 89 -3.24 5.11 15.16
CA ILE A 89 -3.53 6.55 15.18
C ILE A 89 -3.07 7.12 13.83
N ALA A 90 -3.94 7.88 13.18
CA ALA A 90 -3.67 8.42 11.84
C ALA A 90 -3.70 9.96 11.80
N GLU A 91 -4.55 10.61 12.59
CA GLU A 91 -4.67 12.09 12.63
C GLU A 91 -4.71 12.73 11.23
N VAL A 92 -5.51 12.15 10.32
CA VAL A 92 -5.59 12.57 8.91
C VAL A 92 -6.51 13.78 8.79
N VAL A 93 -6.06 14.93 9.28
CA VAL A 93 -6.77 16.23 9.19
C VAL A 93 -6.60 16.88 7.80
N PRO A 94 -7.33 17.95 7.44
CA PRO A 94 -7.20 18.59 6.14
C PRO A 94 -5.75 19.00 5.82
N GLY A 95 -5.30 18.70 4.61
CA GLY A 95 -3.91 18.89 4.17
C GLY A 95 -2.99 17.71 4.51
N LYS A 96 -3.47 16.68 5.19
CA LYS A 96 -2.76 15.40 5.33
C LYS A 96 -3.17 14.42 4.24
N ARG A 97 -2.27 13.48 3.94
CA ARG A 97 -2.55 12.31 3.11
C ARG A 97 -2.12 11.04 3.81
N LEU A 98 -2.90 9.98 3.63
CA LEU A 98 -2.61 8.63 4.08
C LEU A 98 -2.23 7.78 2.87
N ASP A 99 -1.01 7.27 2.86
CA ASP A 99 -0.47 6.39 1.82
C ASP A 99 -0.40 4.95 2.35
N ILE A 100 -1.08 4.03 1.69
CA ILE A 100 -1.17 2.61 2.06
C ILE A 100 -0.65 1.77 0.89
N SER A 101 0.25 0.83 1.16
CA SER A 101 0.61 -0.24 0.21
C SER A 101 0.10 -1.56 0.76
N LEU A 102 -0.69 -2.29 -0.02
CA LEU A 102 -1.25 -3.59 0.38
C LEU A 102 -1.37 -4.57 -0.80
N LEU A 103 -1.50 -5.87 -0.50
CA LEU A 103 -1.82 -6.94 -1.44
C LEU A 103 -3.22 -7.46 -1.11
N PRO A 104 -4.23 -7.30 -1.97
CA PRO A 104 -5.53 -7.92 -1.78
C PRO A 104 -5.43 -9.43 -2.05
N THR A 105 -5.82 -10.26 -1.09
CA THR A 105 -5.66 -11.73 -1.18
C THR A 105 -7.00 -12.47 -1.29
N GLY A 106 -8.11 -11.80 -1.00
CA GLY A 106 -9.44 -12.40 -1.03
C GLY A 106 -10.50 -11.59 -1.77
N LYS A 107 -11.75 -11.79 -1.38
CA LYS A 107 -12.95 -11.21 -1.99
C LYS A 107 -13.17 -9.76 -1.57
N ARG A 108 -12.75 -9.40 -0.35
CA ARG A 108 -13.02 -8.07 0.21
C ARG A 108 -12.00 -7.67 1.27
N PHE A 109 -11.63 -6.39 1.26
CA PHE A 109 -10.97 -5.72 2.37
C PHE A 109 -11.59 -4.33 2.58
N ASN A 110 -11.41 -3.74 3.76
CA ASN A 110 -11.86 -2.38 4.02
C ASN A 110 -10.73 -1.52 4.61
N ILE A 111 -10.80 -0.23 4.31
CA ILE A 111 -10.02 0.84 4.94
C ILE A 111 -11.02 1.74 5.65
N ASN A 112 -10.92 1.81 6.97
CA ASN A 112 -11.82 2.55 7.82
C ASN A 112 -11.07 3.71 8.49
N LEU A 113 -11.62 4.91 8.35
CA LEU A 113 -11.21 6.09 9.10
C LEU A 113 -12.30 6.43 10.12
N TYR A 114 -11.91 6.44 11.40
CA TYR A 114 -12.84 6.72 12.50
C TYR A 114 -12.60 8.10 13.10
N ASN A 115 -13.70 8.71 13.54
CA ASN A 115 -13.71 9.94 14.32
C ASN A 115 -13.51 9.67 15.83
N SER A 116 -13.52 10.72 16.66
CA SER A 116 -13.31 10.57 18.11
C SER A 116 -14.39 9.74 18.81
N ASN A 117 -15.58 9.67 18.21
CA ASN A 117 -16.72 8.89 18.71
C ASN A 117 -16.71 7.43 18.21
N ARG A 118 -15.63 6.99 17.55
CA ARG A 118 -15.48 5.64 16.96
C ARG A 118 -16.54 5.33 15.88
N GLN A 119 -17.04 6.36 15.21
CA GLN A 119 -17.91 6.22 14.04
C GLN A 119 -17.07 6.37 12.77
N HIS A 120 -17.47 5.67 11.70
CA HIS A 120 -16.80 5.74 10.41
C HIS A 120 -16.99 7.12 9.78
N ALA A 121 -15.95 7.94 9.78
CA ALA A 121 -15.92 9.16 8.97
C ALA A 121 -15.79 8.83 7.47
N LEU A 122 -15.09 7.73 7.17
CA LEU A 122 -15.02 7.12 5.85
C LEU A 122 -14.75 5.62 5.99
N GLN A 123 -15.54 4.79 5.31
CA GLN A 123 -15.17 3.43 4.98
C GLN A 123 -14.97 3.34 3.47
N ILE A 124 -13.85 2.79 3.03
CA ILE A 124 -13.61 2.35 1.66
C ILE A 124 -13.61 0.82 1.67
N SER A 125 -14.58 0.22 1.02
CA SER A 125 -14.76 -1.23 0.94
C SER A 125 -14.53 -1.71 -0.49
N VAL A 126 -13.40 -2.36 -0.75
CA VAL A 126 -13.10 -2.95 -2.05
C VAL A 126 -13.68 -4.36 -2.08
N ARG A 127 -14.66 -4.60 -2.95
CA ARG A 127 -15.43 -5.85 -3.00
C ARG A 127 -15.29 -6.51 -4.37
N PHE A 128 -14.24 -7.30 -4.56
CA PHE A 128 -13.97 -8.00 -5.83
C PHE A 128 -15.12 -8.93 -6.24
N ASN A 129 -15.79 -9.56 -5.28
CA ASN A 129 -16.96 -10.41 -5.53
C ASN A 129 -18.20 -9.65 -6.01
N GLU A 130 -18.30 -8.34 -5.74
CA GLU A 130 -19.37 -7.46 -6.24
C GLU A 130 -18.90 -6.59 -7.42
N GLY A 131 -17.60 -6.61 -7.76
CA GLY A 131 -17.03 -5.78 -8.83
C GLY A 131 -17.05 -4.28 -8.55
N THR A 132 -17.10 -3.86 -7.28
CA THR A 132 -17.29 -2.45 -6.89
C THR A 132 -16.40 -2.01 -5.72
N VAL A 133 -16.13 -0.71 -5.64
CA VAL A 133 -15.59 -0.05 -4.45
C VAL A 133 -16.71 0.75 -3.80
N VAL A 134 -17.15 0.33 -2.62
CA VAL A 134 -18.21 1.01 -1.85
C VAL A 134 -17.58 2.01 -0.89
N ARG A 135 -18.09 3.24 -0.87
CA ARG A 135 -17.74 4.23 0.15
C ARG A 135 -18.96 4.63 0.95
N ASN A 136 -18.78 4.76 2.26
CA ASN A 136 -19.84 5.20 3.15
C ASN A 136 -19.27 5.84 4.41
N ALA A 137 -20.13 6.50 5.18
CA ALA A 137 -19.83 7.00 6.52
C ALA A 137 -21.00 6.64 7.45
N MET A 138 -20.74 6.71 8.74
CA MET A 138 -21.71 6.43 9.79
C MET A 138 -22.01 7.72 10.56
N GLU A 139 -23.29 8.03 10.71
CA GLU A 139 -23.79 9.14 11.51
C GLU A 139 -24.80 8.58 12.51
N ASN A 140 -24.70 8.98 13.79
CA ASN A 140 -25.60 8.49 14.85
C ASN A 140 -25.69 6.95 14.94
N ASN A 141 -24.59 6.25 14.64
CA ASN A 141 -24.46 4.79 14.58
C ASN A 141 -25.21 4.09 13.43
N ASP A 142 -25.74 4.85 12.48
CA ASP A 142 -26.38 4.33 11.28
C ASP A 142 -25.52 4.58 10.05
N TRP A 143 -25.45 3.59 9.17
CA TRP A 143 -24.81 3.75 7.87
C TRP A 143 -25.62 4.71 7.00
N GLY A 144 -24.92 5.68 6.41
CA GLY A 144 -25.52 6.56 5.42
C GLY A 144 -25.76 5.87 4.07
N ARG A 145 -26.06 6.69 3.05
CA ARG A 145 -26.20 6.21 1.66
C ARG A 145 -24.85 5.75 1.11
N GLU A 146 -24.80 4.54 0.54
CA GLU A 146 -23.59 4.06 -0.13
C GLU A 146 -23.31 4.80 -1.45
N GLU A 147 -22.04 5.07 -1.71
CA GLU A 147 -21.50 5.51 -3.01
C GLU A 147 -20.75 4.35 -3.65
N ARG A 148 -21.10 4.00 -4.89
CA ARG A 148 -20.70 2.75 -5.57
C ARG A 148 -20.22 2.94 -7.00
N GLU A 149 -20.21 4.17 -7.50
CA GLU A 149 -19.79 4.48 -8.84
C GLU A 149 -18.29 4.22 -9.04
N GLY A 150 -17.93 3.89 -10.29
CA GLY A 150 -16.58 3.52 -10.70
C GLY A 150 -16.36 2.00 -10.78
N VAL A 151 -15.36 1.61 -11.57
CA VAL A 151 -14.87 0.23 -11.65
C VAL A 151 -13.71 0.04 -10.67
N ILE A 152 -13.51 -1.17 -10.12
CA ILE A 152 -12.36 -1.41 -9.23
C ILE A 152 -11.06 -1.11 -10.00
N PRO A 153 -10.23 -0.16 -9.54
CA PRO A 153 -9.03 0.29 -10.24
C PRO A 153 -7.78 -0.53 -9.91
N ILE A 154 -7.94 -1.67 -9.24
CA ILE A 154 -6.87 -2.58 -8.80
C ILE A 154 -7.25 -4.02 -9.07
N VAL A 155 -6.24 -4.88 -9.16
CA VAL A 155 -6.40 -6.31 -9.43
C VAL A 155 -6.13 -7.08 -8.15
N LYS A 156 -6.92 -8.13 -7.90
CA LYS A 156 -6.65 -9.07 -6.81
C LYS A 156 -5.30 -9.77 -7.06
N ASP A 157 -4.54 -10.04 -6.00
CA ASP A 157 -3.21 -10.68 -6.06
C ASP A 157 -2.11 -9.80 -6.71
N GLU A 158 -2.38 -8.51 -6.93
CA GLU A 158 -1.39 -7.49 -7.28
C GLU A 158 -1.28 -6.43 -6.18
N ILE A 159 -0.06 -5.94 -5.92
CA ILE A 159 0.16 -4.89 -4.92
C ILE A 159 -0.50 -3.58 -5.37
N ALA A 160 -1.39 -3.05 -4.53
CA ALA A 160 -2.05 -1.78 -4.72
C ALA A 160 -1.44 -0.71 -3.81
N ASP A 161 -1.23 0.49 -4.37
CA ASP A 161 -1.02 1.70 -3.56
C ASP A 161 -2.32 2.49 -3.50
N ILE A 162 -2.76 2.82 -2.30
CA ILE A 162 -3.99 3.57 -2.05
C ILE A 162 -3.61 4.83 -1.31
N THR A 163 -3.94 5.98 -1.91
CA THR A 163 -3.71 7.29 -1.29
C THR A 163 -5.04 7.94 -0.99
N ILE A 164 -5.22 8.38 0.26
CA ILE A 164 -6.39 9.13 0.73
C ILE A 164 -5.90 10.50 1.17
N ILE A 165 -6.23 11.54 0.41
CA ILE A 165 -5.92 12.93 0.78
C ILE A 165 -7.15 13.51 1.45
N ASN A 166 -7.02 14.03 2.66
CA ASN A 166 -8.09 14.78 3.29
C ASN A 166 -8.00 16.25 2.87
N GLU A 167 -8.95 16.72 2.06
CA GLU A 167 -9.11 18.13 1.75
C GLU A 167 -10.27 18.73 2.54
N ARG A 168 -10.42 20.05 2.50
CA ARG A 168 -11.43 20.79 3.29
C ARG A 168 -12.87 20.29 3.08
N TYR A 169 -13.23 19.87 1.85
CA TYR A 169 -14.61 19.55 1.49
C TYR A 169 -14.86 18.06 1.22
N SER A 170 -13.80 17.30 0.90
CA SER A 170 -13.91 15.89 0.57
C SER A 170 -12.59 15.15 0.77
N PHE A 171 -12.66 13.85 0.95
CA PHE A 171 -11.52 12.97 0.71
C PHE A 171 -11.30 12.80 -0.80
N GLN A 172 -10.05 12.90 -1.23
CA GLN A 172 -9.60 12.50 -2.57
C GLN A 172 -9.00 11.10 -2.49
N ILE A 173 -9.53 10.16 -3.28
CA ILE A 173 -9.14 8.75 -3.20
C ILE A 173 -8.46 8.35 -4.50
N PHE A 174 -7.23 7.84 -4.38
CA PHE A 174 -6.40 7.40 -5.49
C PHE A 174 -6.04 5.94 -5.33
N PHE A 175 -5.95 5.24 -6.46
CA PHE A 175 -5.42 3.89 -6.54
C PHE A 175 -4.31 3.88 -7.59
N ASN A 176 -3.15 3.35 -7.23
CA ASN A 176 -1.94 3.28 -8.06
C ASN A 176 -1.58 4.64 -8.69
N GLY A 177 -1.73 5.73 -7.92
CA GLY A 177 -1.44 7.10 -8.36
C GLY A 177 -2.54 7.75 -9.22
N ILE A 178 -3.59 7.02 -9.60
CA ILE A 178 -4.69 7.54 -10.43
C ILE A 178 -5.89 7.88 -9.53
N ARG A 179 -6.44 9.09 -9.68
CA ARG A 179 -7.61 9.52 -8.93
C ARG A 179 -8.82 8.67 -9.31
N PHE A 180 -9.39 7.98 -8.34
CA PHE A 180 -10.56 7.13 -8.52
C PHE A 180 -11.85 7.92 -8.31
N THR A 181 -11.98 8.59 -7.16
CA THR A 181 -13.18 9.35 -6.81
C THR A 181 -12.91 10.38 -5.71
N THR A 182 -13.93 11.17 -5.40
CA THR A 182 -14.02 12.01 -4.22
C THR A 182 -15.11 11.50 -3.29
N PHE A 183 -14.96 11.64 -1.98
CA PHE A 183 -16.03 11.39 -1.02
C PHE A 183 -16.28 12.65 -0.20
N ALA A 184 -17.43 13.29 -0.38
CA ALA A 184 -17.78 14.51 0.36
C ALA A 184 -17.87 14.21 1.86
N HIS A 185 -17.31 15.10 2.68
CA HIS A 185 -17.35 14.92 4.13
C HIS A 185 -18.80 14.91 4.64
N ARG A 186 -19.14 13.87 5.40
CA ARG A 186 -20.43 13.73 6.07
C ARG A 186 -20.37 14.10 7.56
N GLY A 187 -19.16 14.11 8.12
CA GLY A 187 -18.85 14.61 9.45
C GLY A 187 -17.77 15.69 9.40
N SER A 188 -17.19 16.02 10.56
CA SER A 188 -16.10 16.99 10.64
C SER A 188 -14.85 16.47 9.91
N PRO A 189 -14.27 17.24 8.97
CA PRO A 189 -13.03 16.84 8.29
C PRO A 189 -11.81 16.88 9.22
N ASP A 190 -11.90 17.62 10.33
CA ASP A 190 -10.82 17.79 11.31
C ASP A 190 -10.81 16.69 12.39
N ASP A 191 -11.84 15.83 12.44
CA ASP A 191 -11.96 14.78 13.44
C ASP A 191 -11.78 13.38 12.86
N ILE A 192 -10.56 13.11 12.38
CA ILE A 192 -10.16 11.81 11.83
C ILE A 192 -9.01 11.27 12.66
N ARG A 193 -9.29 10.30 13.54
CA ARG A 193 -8.37 9.88 14.61
C ARG A 193 -7.68 8.56 14.32
N THR A 194 -8.44 7.58 13.86
CA THR A 194 -8.00 6.19 13.82
C THR A 194 -8.13 5.65 12.41
N LEU A 195 -7.08 4.98 11.94
CA LEU A 195 -7.11 4.10 10.79
C LEU A 195 -7.33 2.68 11.29
N GLU A 196 -8.23 1.96 10.63
CA GLU A 196 -8.27 0.50 10.64
C GLU A 196 -8.24 -0.04 9.22
N ILE A 197 -7.52 -1.14 9.02
CA ILE A 197 -7.55 -1.91 7.78
C ILE A 197 -7.88 -3.35 8.14
N ASP A 198 -8.94 -3.89 7.55
CA ASP A 198 -9.46 -5.23 7.84
C ASP A 198 -9.82 -6.02 6.57
N GLY A 199 -10.23 -7.27 6.75
CA GLY A 199 -10.59 -8.18 5.67
C GLY A 199 -9.38 -8.88 5.02
N GLU A 200 -9.56 -9.37 3.80
CA GLU A 200 -8.63 -10.28 3.14
C GLU A 200 -7.56 -9.53 2.33
N CYS A 201 -6.55 -9.01 3.04
CA CYS A 201 -5.38 -8.37 2.46
C CYS A 201 -4.13 -8.54 3.33
N GLU A 202 -2.97 -8.24 2.75
CA GLU A 202 -1.70 -8.09 3.48
C GLU A 202 -1.20 -6.65 3.34
N ILE A 203 -0.79 -6.03 4.44
CA ILE A 203 -0.29 -4.65 4.44
C ILE A 203 1.24 -4.66 4.38
N PHE A 204 1.82 -3.79 3.54
CA PHE A 204 3.25 -3.53 3.46
C PHE A 204 3.65 -2.22 4.13
N SER A 205 2.80 -1.20 4.02
CA SER A 205 3.00 0.08 4.68
C SER A 205 1.67 0.83 4.85
N ALA A 206 1.61 1.65 5.89
CA ALA A 206 0.57 2.67 6.08
C ALA A 206 1.26 3.88 6.72
N THR A 207 1.28 5.00 6.01
CA THR A 207 2.07 6.18 6.39
C THR A 207 1.24 7.43 6.18
N VAL A 208 1.24 8.31 7.19
CA VAL A 208 0.62 9.62 7.09
C VAL A 208 1.69 10.63 6.72
N ASN A 209 1.42 11.40 5.68
CA ASN A 209 2.30 12.41 5.11
C ASN A 209 1.56 13.74 4.98
N ASP A 210 2.29 14.82 4.76
CA ASP A 210 1.70 16.07 4.30
C ASP A 210 1.28 15.94 2.83
N ALA A 211 0.07 16.40 2.51
CA ALA A 211 -0.33 16.60 1.13
C ALA A 211 0.43 17.83 0.62
N ILE A 212 1.41 17.62 -0.26
CA ILE A 212 2.09 18.72 -0.92
C ILE A 212 1.04 19.43 -1.77
N SER A 213 0.77 20.70 -1.45
CA SER A 213 -0.01 21.59 -2.32
C SER A 213 0.74 21.70 -3.65
N GLY A 214 0.16 21.12 -4.71
CA GLY A 214 0.60 21.33 -6.08
C GLY A 214 0.46 22.78 -6.52
#